data_AF-A0A9Q0W625-F1
#
_entry.id   AF-A0A9Q0W625-F1
#
_cell.length_a   1.000
_cell.length_b   1.000
_cell.length_c   1.000
_cell.angle_alpha   90.00
_cell.angle_beta   90.00
_cell.angle_gamma   90.00
#
_symmetry.space_group_name_H-M   'P 1'
#
loop_
_entity.id
_entity.type
_entity.pdbx_description
1 polymer ?
#
loop_
_entity_poly.entity_id
_entity_poly.type
_entity_poly.pdbx_seq_one_letter_code
_entity_poly.pdbx_strand_id
1 'polypeptide(L)'
;MRSTKLMLPCWDIYALKLLKVLRRGWNNQFKKEKDLLILFVPVLNLVWLNLIKVVKMLPLDRPIGMLQNVREKLCRDIETHAASVRSTKLTEIIAKYEKQIADALSGPVEALFEAGELDAWASIRKLLKRETEVAVSEFSTAVASFELDKPTIDTMVQNLREYGRKVVEKNAREEAGKVLIRMKDRFTMIFNHDNDSMPRVWTGKEDIRAITKDARSASLKILSTLAAIRLDEKSDNIENVLFSSLSDGTVSVPSSKDRSIGASSDSLASSTWKEVSPKATLLTPVQCKSLWRQFTAETEYSVTQAISAQEAHKQS
;
A
#
# COMPACT_ATOMS: atom_id res chain seq x y z
N MET A 1 -11.88 88.32 -6.13
CA MET A 1 -12.50 87.37 -7.08
C MET A 1 -11.44 86.92 -8.09
N ARG A 2 -10.84 85.74 -7.90
CA ARG A 2 -10.13 85.00 -8.95
C ARG A 2 -10.57 83.54 -8.85
N SER A 3 -11.19 83.07 -9.92
CA SER A 3 -11.59 81.68 -10.13
C SER A 3 -10.37 80.92 -10.63
N THR A 4 -9.86 79.99 -9.83
CA THR A 4 -8.92 78.96 -10.28
C THR A 4 -9.69 77.67 -10.51
N LYS A 5 -9.98 77.38 -11.79
CA LYS A 5 -10.50 76.12 -12.29
C LYS A 5 -9.61 74.96 -11.81
N LEU A 6 -10.21 73.99 -11.13
CA LEU A 6 -9.62 72.67 -10.89
C LEU A 6 -9.29 72.01 -12.25
N MET A 7 -8.01 71.73 -12.47
CA MET A 7 -7.53 70.76 -13.45
C MET A 7 -6.95 69.58 -12.68
N LEU A 8 -7.76 68.54 -12.46
CA LEU A 8 -7.37 67.15 -12.17
C LEU A 8 -8.65 66.31 -12.31
N PRO A 9 -8.74 65.43 -13.33
CA PRO A 9 -8.55 63.99 -13.05
C PRO A 9 -8.06 63.20 -14.29
N CYS A 10 -6.75 63.08 -14.50
CA CYS A 10 -6.22 62.18 -15.55
C CYS A 10 -5.51 60.94 -14.99
N TRP A 11 -5.07 60.96 -13.73
CA TRP A 11 -4.24 59.89 -13.17
C TRP A 11 -5.05 58.65 -12.78
N ASP A 12 -6.25 58.81 -12.24
CA ASP A 12 -7.08 57.67 -11.78
C ASP A 12 -7.55 56.77 -12.92
N ILE A 13 -7.83 57.35 -14.09
CA ILE A 13 -8.25 56.61 -15.28
C ILE A 13 -7.08 55.82 -15.87
N TYR A 14 -5.86 56.37 -15.82
CA TYR A 14 -4.65 55.69 -16.25
C TYR A 14 -4.29 54.54 -15.31
N ALA A 15 -4.39 54.72 -13.99
CA ALA A 15 -4.14 53.66 -13.01
C ALA A 15 -5.13 52.49 -13.14
N LEU A 16 -6.43 52.77 -13.31
CA LEU A 16 -7.46 51.75 -13.54
C LEU A 16 -7.30 51.01 -14.87
N LYS A 17 -6.85 51.71 -15.94
CA LYS A 17 -6.50 51.07 -17.21
C LYS A 17 -5.27 50.18 -17.05
N LEU A 18 -4.24 50.64 -16.36
CA LEU A 18 -3.01 49.87 -16.11
C LEU A 18 -3.31 48.60 -15.30
N LEU A 19 -4.11 48.70 -14.24
CA LEU A 19 -4.55 47.54 -13.44
C LEU A 19 -5.39 46.54 -14.25
N LYS A 20 -6.29 47.01 -15.13
CA LYS A 20 -7.06 46.13 -16.01
C LYS A 20 -6.21 45.48 -17.11
N VAL A 21 -5.15 46.15 -17.56
CA VAL A 21 -4.20 45.61 -18.54
C VAL A 21 -3.28 44.59 -17.88
N LEU A 22 -2.75 44.89 -16.69
CA LEU A 22 -1.95 43.96 -15.90
C LEU A 22 -2.77 42.72 -15.49
N ARG A 23 -4.02 42.88 -15.05
CA ARG A 23 -4.92 41.75 -14.74
C ARG A 23 -5.24 40.89 -15.95
N ARG A 24 -5.43 41.49 -17.14
CA ARG A 24 -5.66 40.75 -18.39
C ARG A 24 -4.39 40.07 -18.91
N GLY A 25 -3.25 40.75 -18.83
CA GLY A 25 -1.94 40.18 -19.17
C GLY A 25 -1.63 38.98 -18.29
N TRP A 26 -1.82 39.12 -16.97
CA TRP A 26 -1.59 38.06 -15.99
C TRP A 26 -2.50 36.86 -16.23
N ASN A 27 -3.81 37.08 -16.45
CA ASN A 27 -4.75 35.98 -16.74
C ASN A 27 -4.48 35.28 -18.08
N ASN A 28 -4.06 36.01 -19.11
CA ASN A 28 -3.76 35.43 -20.42
C ASN A 28 -2.42 34.67 -20.44
N GLN A 29 -1.43 35.13 -19.67
CA GLN A 29 -0.14 34.45 -19.53
C GLN A 29 -0.29 33.13 -18.76
N PHE A 30 -1.06 33.14 -17.65
CA PHE A 30 -1.38 31.93 -16.88
C PHE A 30 -2.18 30.87 -17.68
N LYS A 31 -2.98 31.31 -18.66
CA LYS A 31 -3.78 30.39 -19.48
C LYS A 31 -2.97 29.71 -20.58
N LYS A 32 -1.83 30.29 -20.98
CA LYS A 32 -0.96 29.78 -22.06
C LYS A 32 0.15 28.86 -21.56
N GLU A 33 0.53 28.91 -20.29
CA GLU A 33 1.75 28.26 -19.77
C GLU A 33 1.49 27.35 -18.57
N LYS A 34 0.56 26.39 -18.71
CA LYS A 34 0.30 25.41 -17.63
C LYS A 34 1.50 24.52 -17.31
N ASP A 35 2.39 24.29 -18.27
CA ASP A 35 3.53 23.38 -18.12
C ASP A 35 4.85 24.06 -17.71
N LEU A 36 4.93 25.40 -17.77
CA LEU A 36 6.13 26.18 -17.42
C LEU A 36 6.13 26.68 -15.97
N LEU A 37 5.04 26.48 -15.22
CA LEU A 37 4.87 26.98 -13.85
C LEU A 37 5.87 26.40 -12.85
N ILE A 38 6.46 25.24 -13.11
CA ILE A 38 7.47 24.60 -12.22
C ILE A 38 8.73 25.48 -12.08
N LEU A 39 9.12 26.20 -13.13
CA LEU A 39 10.32 27.06 -13.13
C LEU A 39 10.05 28.49 -12.67
N PHE A 40 8.77 28.91 -12.64
CA PHE A 40 8.40 30.29 -12.35
C PHE A 40 7.80 30.51 -10.96
N VAL A 41 7.55 29.48 -10.14
CA VAL A 41 7.06 29.66 -8.75
C VAL A 41 7.93 30.64 -7.94
N PRO A 42 9.28 30.57 -7.97
CA PRO A 42 10.12 31.53 -7.24
C PRO A 42 10.01 32.96 -7.80
N VAL A 43 9.88 33.08 -9.13
CA VAL A 43 9.73 34.36 -9.83
C VAL A 43 8.36 34.97 -9.54
N LEU A 44 7.30 34.16 -9.50
CA LEU A 44 5.97 34.59 -9.12
C LEU A 44 5.93 35.06 -7.65
N ASN A 45 6.68 34.40 -6.76
CA ASN A 45 6.79 34.79 -5.35
C ASN A 45 7.59 36.11 -5.19
N LEU A 46 8.63 36.33 -6.00
CA LEU A 46 9.36 37.60 -6.09
C LEU A 46 8.52 38.73 -6.68
N VAL A 47 7.76 38.46 -7.74
CA VAL A 47 6.81 39.42 -8.31
C VAL A 47 5.70 39.72 -7.30
N TRP A 48 5.24 38.73 -6.52
CA TRP A 48 4.25 38.88 -5.44
C TRP A 48 4.76 39.75 -4.28
N LEU A 49 5.98 39.51 -3.79
CA LEU A 49 6.63 40.35 -2.76
C LEU A 49 6.86 41.79 -3.25
N ASN A 50 7.26 41.95 -4.51
CA ASN A 50 7.44 43.27 -5.10
C ASN A 50 6.11 43.98 -5.36
N LEU A 51 5.06 43.27 -5.80
CA LEU A 51 3.72 43.87 -5.96
C LEU A 51 3.16 44.33 -4.62
N ILE A 52 3.33 43.54 -3.55
CA ILE A 52 2.92 43.90 -2.20
C ILE A 52 3.70 45.11 -1.69
N LYS A 53 5.02 45.17 -1.94
CA LYS A 53 5.85 46.34 -1.61
C LYS A 53 5.40 47.58 -2.36
N VAL A 54 5.16 47.48 -3.67
CA VAL A 54 4.69 48.58 -4.52
C VAL A 54 3.31 49.07 -4.07
N VAL A 55 2.39 48.17 -3.75
CA VAL A 55 1.06 48.50 -3.21
C VAL A 55 1.14 49.15 -1.83
N LYS A 56 2.10 48.74 -0.97
CA LYS A 56 2.34 49.35 0.35
C LYS A 56 3.04 50.72 0.27
N MET A 57 3.74 51.04 -0.82
CA MET A 57 4.51 52.28 -0.99
C MET A 57 3.76 53.43 -1.69
N LEU A 58 2.54 53.22 -2.18
CA LEU A 58 1.75 54.29 -2.82
C LEU A 58 1.21 55.27 -1.75
N PRO A 59 1.56 56.57 -1.79
CA PRO A 59 1.08 57.54 -0.83
C PRO A 59 -0.42 57.83 -1.04
N LEU A 60 -1.20 57.71 0.03
CA LEU A 60 -2.65 57.86 0.04
C LEU A 60 -3.05 59.24 0.57
N ASP A 61 -3.33 60.20 -0.33
CA ASP A 61 -3.98 61.46 0.03
C ASP A 61 -5.49 61.42 -0.35
N ARG A 62 -6.31 60.90 0.58
CA ARG A 62 -7.82 60.87 0.66
C ARG A 62 -8.61 60.02 -0.36
N PRO A 63 -9.87 59.59 -0.07
CA PRO A 63 -10.49 59.15 1.20
C PRO A 63 -10.35 57.61 1.37
N ILE A 64 -9.88 57.22 2.55
CA ILE A 64 -9.08 56.00 2.80
C ILE A 64 -9.92 54.70 2.87
N GLY A 65 -11.24 54.77 3.06
CA GLY A 65 -12.08 53.58 3.31
C GLY A 65 -12.30 52.66 2.09
N MET A 66 -12.66 53.20 0.93
CA MET A 66 -13.00 52.37 -0.24
C MET A 66 -11.78 51.68 -0.86
N LEU A 67 -10.65 52.37 -0.96
CA LEU A 67 -9.40 51.82 -1.47
C LEU A 67 -8.83 50.72 -0.55
N GLN A 68 -8.93 50.92 0.77
CA GLN A 68 -8.52 49.91 1.75
C GLN A 68 -9.41 48.66 1.66
N ASN A 69 -10.73 48.82 1.52
CA ASN A 69 -11.66 47.70 1.35
C ASN A 69 -11.39 46.91 0.05
N VAL A 70 -11.09 47.60 -1.06
CA VAL A 70 -10.74 46.94 -2.33
C VAL A 70 -9.41 46.19 -2.23
N ARG A 71 -8.42 46.76 -1.54
CA ARG A 71 -7.13 46.12 -1.30
C ARG A 71 -7.26 44.88 -0.42
N GLU A 72 -7.97 44.96 0.70
CA GLU A 72 -8.23 43.82 1.58
C GLU A 72 -8.99 42.71 0.87
N LYS A 73 -9.99 43.07 0.05
CA LYS A 73 -10.70 42.10 -0.78
C LYS A 73 -9.76 41.42 -1.78
N LEU A 74 -8.92 42.19 -2.48
CA LEU A 74 -7.95 41.62 -3.42
C LEU A 74 -6.94 40.70 -2.74
N CYS A 75 -6.42 41.07 -1.56
CA CYS A 75 -5.53 40.21 -0.78
C CYS A 75 -6.22 38.89 -0.40
N ARG A 76 -7.44 38.95 0.14
CA ARG A 76 -8.22 37.74 0.48
C ARG A 76 -8.49 36.86 -0.74
N ASP A 77 -8.85 37.46 -1.88
CA ASP A 77 -9.12 36.71 -3.12
C ASP A 77 -7.86 36.00 -3.63
N ILE A 78 -6.70 36.67 -3.56
CA ILE A 78 -5.40 36.09 -3.95
C ILE A 78 -4.99 34.98 -2.98
N GLU A 79 -5.10 35.19 -1.67
CA GLU A 79 -4.77 34.17 -0.66
C GLU A 79 -5.67 32.93 -0.80
N THR A 80 -6.97 33.14 -1.03
CA THR A 80 -7.93 32.05 -1.28
C THR A 80 -7.55 31.27 -2.54
N HIS A 81 -7.23 31.98 -3.63
CA HIS A 81 -6.80 31.32 -4.86
C HIS A 81 -5.47 30.57 -4.70
N ALA A 82 -4.48 31.18 -4.04
CA ALA A 82 -3.19 30.56 -3.77
C ALA A 82 -3.33 29.31 -2.89
N ALA A 83 -4.20 29.35 -1.87
CA ALA A 83 -4.52 28.18 -1.05
C ALA A 83 -5.18 27.06 -1.86
N SER A 84 -6.10 27.41 -2.76
CA SER A 84 -6.74 26.45 -3.67
C SER A 84 -5.72 25.79 -4.59
N VAL A 85 -4.86 26.57 -5.27
CA VAL A 85 -3.81 26.04 -6.16
C VAL A 85 -2.82 25.16 -5.39
N ARG A 86 -2.40 25.60 -4.19
CA ARG A 86 -1.53 24.83 -3.29
C ARG A 86 -2.15 23.47 -2.97
N SER A 87 -3.42 23.46 -2.55
CA SER A 87 -4.15 22.24 -2.21
C SER A 87 -4.23 21.28 -3.40
N THR A 88 -4.62 21.76 -4.58
CA THR A 88 -4.66 20.94 -5.80
C THR A 88 -3.30 20.33 -6.11
N LYS A 89 -2.22 21.13 -6.02
CA LYS A 89 -0.89 20.64 -6.36
C LYS A 89 -0.36 19.62 -5.35
N LEU A 90 -0.65 19.82 -4.06
CA LEU A 90 -0.29 18.84 -3.03
C LEU A 90 -1.02 17.51 -3.25
N THR A 91 -2.30 17.53 -3.61
CA THR A 91 -3.05 16.31 -3.95
C THR A 91 -2.41 15.57 -5.13
N GLU A 92 -2.01 16.27 -6.18
CA GLU A 92 -1.30 15.66 -7.32
C GLU A 92 0.03 15.02 -6.90
N ILE A 93 0.80 15.70 -6.04
CA ILE A 93 2.08 15.19 -5.52
C ILE A 93 1.84 13.95 -4.66
N ILE A 94 0.86 13.99 -3.75
CA ILE A 94 0.51 12.83 -2.91
C ILE A 94 0.13 11.64 -3.80
N ALA A 95 -0.77 11.83 -4.77
CA ALA A 95 -1.20 10.76 -5.67
C ALA A 95 -0.03 10.16 -6.49
N LYS A 96 0.94 10.99 -6.90
CA LYS A 96 2.15 10.51 -7.57
C LYS A 96 2.95 9.55 -6.68
N TYR A 97 3.20 9.92 -5.43
CA TYR A 97 4.01 9.11 -4.53
C TYR A 97 3.25 7.90 -3.97
N GLU A 98 1.93 8.00 -3.77
CA GLU A 98 1.08 6.83 -3.52
C GLU A 98 1.19 5.82 -4.67
N LYS A 99 1.09 6.28 -5.92
CA LYS A 99 1.26 5.40 -7.09
C LYS A 99 2.66 4.76 -7.13
N GLN A 100 3.72 5.53 -6.88
CA GLN A 100 5.09 5.00 -6.83
C GLN A 100 5.24 3.90 -5.77
N ILE A 101 4.67 4.10 -4.57
CA ILE A 101 4.64 3.09 -3.52
C ILE A 101 3.88 1.84 -3.97
N ALA A 102 2.70 2.01 -4.59
CA ALA A 102 1.91 0.89 -5.09
C ALA A 102 2.67 0.08 -6.15
N ASP A 103 3.24 0.74 -7.15
CA ASP A 103 3.98 0.11 -8.24
C ASP A 103 5.23 -0.63 -7.73
N ALA A 104 5.93 -0.07 -6.73
CA ALA A 104 7.13 -0.68 -6.14
C ALA A 104 6.83 -1.86 -5.20
N LEU A 105 5.65 -1.90 -4.57
CA LEU A 105 5.29 -2.93 -3.60
C LEU A 105 4.50 -4.08 -4.21
N SER A 106 3.55 -3.82 -5.12
CA SER A 106 2.54 -4.81 -5.46
C SER A 106 3.13 -6.09 -6.08
N GLY A 107 3.97 -5.96 -7.11
CA GLY A 107 4.60 -7.13 -7.76
C GLY A 107 5.55 -7.89 -6.83
N PRO A 108 6.52 -7.22 -6.18
CA PRO A 108 7.45 -7.90 -5.29
C PRO A 108 6.79 -8.58 -4.08
N VAL A 109 5.71 -8.02 -3.52
CA VAL A 109 4.96 -8.67 -2.43
C VAL A 109 4.30 -9.97 -2.90
N GLU A 110 3.70 -9.98 -4.11
CA GLU A 110 3.13 -11.20 -4.70
C GLU A 110 4.20 -12.28 -4.88
N ALA A 111 5.36 -11.92 -5.46
CA ALA A 111 6.47 -12.85 -5.66
C ALA A 111 7.00 -13.45 -4.35
N LEU A 112 7.04 -12.67 -3.27
CA LEU A 112 7.46 -13.16 -1.95
C LEU A 112 6.48 -14.19 -1.37
N PHE A 113 5.17 -14.02 -1.60
CA PHE A 113 4.18 -15.02 -1.22
C PHE A 113 4.22 -16.26 -2.11
N GLU A 114 4.57 -16.12 -3.39
CA GLU A 114 4.73 -17.22 -4.33
C GLU A 114 5.95 -18.11 -4.03
N ALA A 115 7.09 -17.50 -3.69
CA ALA A 115 8.32 -18.22 -3.38
C ALA A 115 8.16 -19.21 -2.21
N GLY A 116 7.21 -18.93 -1.30
CA GLY A 116 6.95 -19.79 -0.14
C GLY A 116 8.14 -19.87 0.81
N GLU A 117 8.94 -18.82 0.90
CA GLU A 117 10.09 -18.73 1.79
C GLU A 117 9.65 -18.79 3.27
N LEU A 118 10.56 -19.31 4.11
CA LEU A 118 10.30 -19.57 5.54
C LEU A 118 9.92 -18.29 6.32
N ASP A 119 10.32 -17.10 5.85
CA ASP A 119 10.03 -15.81 6.49
C ASP A 119 9.63 -14.73 5.48
N ALA A 120 8.63 -15.03 4.65
CA ALA A 120 8.09 -14.09 3.66
C ALA A 120 7.69 -12.74 4.29
N TRP A 121 7.13 -12.75 5.51
CA TRP A 121 6.72 -11.53 6.20
C TRP A 121 7.89 -10.65 6.62
N ALA A 122 9.04 -11.18 7.05
CA ALA A 122 10.21 -10.34 7.29
C ALA A 122 10.75 -9.71 6.02
N SER A 123 10.78 -10.45 4.90
CA SER A 123 11.15 -9.90 3.59
C SER A 123 10.20 -8.79 3.16
N ILE A 124 8.88 -8.97 3.34
CA ILE A 124 7.86 -7.95 3.09
C ILE A 124 8.05 -6.72 3.97
N ARG A 125 8.34 -6.88 5.28
CA ARG A 125 8.61 -5.73 6.17
C ARG A 125 9.83 -4.92 5.73
N LYS A 126 10.92 -5.61 5.34
CA LYS A 126 12.13 -4.95 4.82
C LYS A 126 11.83 -4.18 3.53
N LEU A 127 11.11 -4.80 2.60
CA LEU A 127 10.68 -4.19 1.35
C LEU A 127 9.79 -2.96 1.61
N LEU A 128 8.72 -3.13 2.38
CA LEU A 128 7.79 -2.05 2.74
C LEU A 128 8.53 -0.85 3.32
N LYS A 129 9.42 -1.10 4.29
CA LYS A 129 10.23 -0.05 4.91
C LYS A 129 11.10 0.65 3.87
N ARG A 130 11.81 -0.10 3.03
CA ARG A 130 12.73 0.47 2.03
C ARG A 130 12.00 1.36 1.03
N GLU A 131 10.98 0.83 0.35
CA GLU A 131 10.30 1.56 -0.73
C GLU A 131 9.51 2.77 -0.19
N THR A 132 8.92 2.62 1.00
CA THR A 132 8.17 3.72 1.63
C THR A 132 9.10 4.85 2.07
N GLU A 133 10.25 4.56 2.68
CA GLU A 133 11.19 5.62 3.10
C GLU A 133 11.84 6.33 1.89
N VAL A 134 12.06 5.64 0.78
CA VAL A 134 12.49 6.25 -0.49
C VAL A 134 11.43 7.26 -0.95
N ALA A 135 10.17 6.83 -1.08
CA ALA A 135 9.08 7.71 -1.51
C ALA A 135 8.84 8.88 -0.54
N VAL A 136 8.94 8.65 0.76
CA VAL A 136 8.82 9.70 1.80
C VAL A 136 9.92 10.74 1.66
N SER A 137 11.18 10.34 1.45
CA SER A 137 12.29 11.27 1.27
C SER A 137 12.12 12.16 0.03
N GLU A 138 11.72 11.55 -1.09
CA GLU A 138 11.43 12.27 -2.34
C GLU A 138 10.20 13.17 -2.23
N PHE A 139 9.16 12.72 -1.51
CA PHE A 139 7.98 13.52 -1.19
C PHE A 139 8.34 14.74 -0.35
N SER A 140 9.07 14.56 0.76
CA SER A 140 9.50 15.66 1.63
C SER A 140 10.32 16.71 0.88
N THR A 141 11.18 16.27 -0.05
CA THR A 141 11.94 17.17 -0.92
C THR A 141 11.02 17.94 -1.87
N ALA A 142 10.03 17.27 -2.47
CA ALA A 142 9.09 17.88 -3.40
C ALA A 142 8.15 18.90 -2.73
N VAL A 143 7.78 18.70 -1.46
CA VAL A 143 6.89 19.60 -0.73
C VAL A 143 7.60 20.74 0.02
N ALA A 144 8.94 20.71 0.08
CA ALA A 144 9.72 21.73 0.80
C ALA A 144 9.50 23.17 0.28
N SER A 145 9.22 23.33 -1.02
CA SER A 145 8.96 24.65 -1.63
C SER A 145 7.57 25.23 -1.32
N PHE A 146 6.70 24.49 -0.64
CA PHE A 146 5.31 24.89 -0.39
C PHE A 146 5.12 25.68 0.91
N GLU A 147 6.19 25.90 1.68
CA GLU A 147 6.19 26.65 2.95
C GLU A 147 5.14 26.12 3.95
N LEU A 148 4.95 24.80 3.98
CA LEU A 148 4.05 24.14 4.93
C LEU A 148 4.68 24.07 6.32
N ASP A 149 3.85 24.14 7.35
CA ASP A 149 4.31 23.89 8.71
C ASP A 149 4.74 22.41 8.87
N LYS A 150 5.73 22.20 9.75
CA LYS A 150 6.27 20.87 10.00
C LYS A 150 5.21 19.82 10.41
N PRO A 151 4.26 20.12 11.33
CA PRO A 151 3.17 19.19 11.65
C PRO A 151 2.33 18.74 10.44
N THR A 152 2.03 19.65 9.51
CA THR A 152 1.32 19.30 8.27
C THR A 152 2.14 18.35 7.40
N ILE A 153 3.43 18.61 7.22
CA ILE A 153 4.33 17.72 6.46
C ILE A 153 4.43 16.35 7.14
N ASP A 154 4.62 16.31 8.45
CA ASP A 154 4.71 15.07 9.23
C ASP A 154 3.42 14.24 9.08
N THR A 155 2.25 14.88 9.09
CA THR A 155 0.95 14.22 8.85
C THR A 155 0.87 13.60 7.46
N MET A 156 1.29 14.33 6.42
CA MET A 156 1.31 13.82 5.04
C MET A 156 2.27 12.63 4.89
N VAL A 157 3.44 12.71 5.51
CA VAL A 157 4.42 11.61 5.54
C VAL A 157 3.84 10.37 6.22
N GLN A 158 3.14 10.53 7.36
CA GLN A 158 2.49 9.40 8.03
C GLN A 158 1.37 8.79 7.17
N ASN A 159 0.61 9.61 6.46
CA ASN A 159 -0.41 9.12 5.53
C ASN A 159 0.18 8.28 4.40
N LEU A 160 1.34 8.68 3.84
CA LEU A 160 2.06 7.90 2.83
C LEU A 160 2.57 6.56 3.40
N ARG A 161 3.09 6.56 4.63
CA ARG A 161 3.50 5.32 5.31
C ARG A 161 2.33 4.37 5.53
N GLU A 162 1.19 4.90 5.95
CA GLU A 162 -0.05 4.13 6.12
C GLU A 162 -0.61 3.65 4.77
N TYR A 163 -0.46 4.43 3.69
CA TYR A 163 -0.81 3.99 2.35
C TYR A 163 0.02 2.77 1.92
N GLY A 164 1.34 2.79 2.12
CA GLY A 164 2.21 1.64 1.85
C GLY A 164 1.79 0.39 2.62
N ARG A 165 1.44 0.53 3.91
CA ARG A 165 0.86 -0.57 4.70
C ARG A 165 -0.42 -1.10 4.07
N LYS A 166 -1.35 -0.24 3.67
CA LYS A 166 -2.62 -0.63 3.03
C LYS A 166 -2.41 -1.37 1.70
N VAL A 167 -1.41 -0.99 0.90
CA VAL A 167 -1.04 -1.72 -0.33
C VAL A 167 -0.66 -3.16 0.02
N VAL A 168 0.24 -3.35 0.99
CA VAL A 168 0.65 -4.69 1.42
C VAL A 168 -0.53 -5.49 2.00
N GLU A 169 -1.35 -4.86 2.85
CA GLU A 169 -2.54 -5.52 3.40
C GLU A 169 -3.53 -5.95 2.30
N LYS A 170 -3.71 -5.11 1.26
CA LYS A 170 -4.57 -5.43 0.11
C LYS A 170 -4.02 -6.63 -0.65
N ASN A 171 -2.74 -6.59 -1.02
CA ASN A 171 -2.07 -7.69 -1.72
C ASN A 171 -2.15 -8.99 -0.91
N ALA A 172 -1.87 -8.95 0.40
CA ALA A 172 -1.96 -10.14 1.24
C ALA A 172 -3.36 -10.77 1.26
N ARG A 173 -4.43 -9.97 1.19
CA ARG A 173 -5.82 -10.47 1.07
C ARG A 173 -6.08 -11.12 -0.28
N GLU A 174 -5.56 -10.54 -1.37
CA GLU A 174 -5.66 -11.11 -2.71
C GLU A 174 -4.91 -12.46 -2.78
N GLU A 175 -3.71 -12.53 -2.21
CA GLU A 175 -2.90 -13.75 -2.16
C GLU A 175 -3.51 -14.83 -1.25
N ALA A 176 -4.14 -14.46 -0.14
CA ALA A 176 -4.90 -15.38 0.68
C ALA A 176 -6.08 -16.01 -0.09
N GLY A 177 -6.68 -15.29 -1.05
CA GLY A 177 -7.68 -15.83 -1.97
C GLY A 177 -7.15 -16.91 -2.91
N LYS A 178 -5.83 -16.92 -3.18
CA LYS A 178 -5.14 -17.90 -4.04
C LYS A 178 -4.50 -19.05 -3.24
N VAL A 179 -4.69 -19.10 -1.93
CA VAL A 179 -3.95 -20.01 -1.02
C VAL A 179 -4.04 -21.48 -1.41
N LEU A 180 -5.20 -21.98 -1.85
CA LEU A 180 -5.35 -23.38 -2.24
C LEU A 180 -4.49 -23.75 -3.44
N ILE A 181 -4.45 -22.88 -4.46
CA ILE A 181 -3.62 -23.08 -5.65
C ILE A 181 -2.15 -23.09 -5.24
N ARG A 182 -1.72 -22.11 -4.43
CA ARG A 182 -0.33 -22.03 -3.92
C ARG A 182 0.08 -23.25 -3.09
N MET A 183 -0.83 -23.77 -2.26
CA MET A 183 -0.60 -25.00 -1.52
C MET A 183 -0.39 -26.19 -2.46
N LYS A 184 -1.18 -26.32 -3.53
CA LYS A 184 -1.06 -27.39 -4.53
C LYS A 184 0.19 -27.26 -5.38
N ASP A 185 0.57 -26.06 -5.77
CA ASP A 185 1.81 -25.80 -6.53
C ASP A 185 3.02 -26.20 -5.67
N ARG A 186 3.03 -25.80 -4.40
CA ARG A 186 4.11 -26.17 -3.47
C ARG A 186 4.17 -27.68 -3.24
N PHE A 187 3.01 -28.34 -3.11
CA PHE A 187 2.94 -29.78 -3.00
C PHE A 187 3.51 -30.47 -4.24
N THR A 188 3.04 -30.09 -5.43
CA THR A 188 3.44 -30.65 -6.72
C THR A 188 4.93 -30.48 -6.96
N MET A 189 5.49 -29.31 -6.63
CA MET A 189 6.91 -29.05 -6.75
C MET A 189 7.74 -30.04 -5.91
N ILE A 190 7.38 -30.25 -4.64
CA ILE A 190 8.15 -31.13 -3.73
C ILE A 190 7.87 -32.62 -3.99
N PHE A 191 6.62 -32.96 -4.29
CA PHE A 191 6.17 -34.34 -4.44
C PHE A 191 6.64 -34.96 -5.77
N ASN A 192 6.49 -34.21 -6.87
CA ASN A 192 6.78 -34.71 -8.21
C ASN A 192 8.20 -34.44 -8.70
N HIS A 193 9.02 -33.67 -7.97
CA HIS A 193 10.40 -33.40 -8.39
C HIS A 193 11.39 -33.91 -7.34
N ASP A 194 12.56 -34.31 -7.80
CA ASP A 194 13.71 -34.63 -6.94
C ASP A 194 14.50 -33.36 -6.55
N ASN A 195 15.65 -33.55 -5.91
CA ASN A 195 16.49 -32.44 -5.45
C ASN A 195 17.13 -31.66 -6.62
N ASP A 196 17.21 -32.25 -7.80
CA ASP A 196 17.74 -31.63 -9.02
C ASP A 196 16.61 -30.95 -9.82
N SER A 197 15.41 -30.84 -9.25
CA SER A 197 14.19 -30.33 -9.89
C SER A 197 13.75 -31.14 -11.12
N MET A 198 14.19 -32.39 -11.22
CA MET A 198 13.78 -33.28 -12.31
C MET A 198 12.53 -34.06 -11.91
N PRO A 199 11.61 -34.37 -12.86
CA PRO A 199 10.44 -35.19 -12.57
C PRO A 199 10.83 -36.53 -11.97
N ARG A 200 10.26 -36.83 -10.81
CA ARG A 200 10.55 -38.02 -10.02
C ARG A 200 9.97 -39.27 -10.69
N VAL A 201 10.79 -40.32 -10.74
CA VAL A 201 10.37 -41.65 -11.19
C VAL A 201 10.23 -42.55 -9.96
N TRP A 202 9.11 -43.25 -9.85
CA TRP A 202 8.81 -44.12 -8.70
C TRP A 202 9.44 -45.50 -8.89
N THR A 203 10.75 -45.60 -8.68
CA THR A 203 11.56 -46.83 -8.94
C THR A 203 11.57 -47.83 -7.80
N GLY A 204 11.06 -47.45 -6.62
CA GLY A 204 10.97 -48.33 -5.45
C GLY A 204 11.92 -47.97 -4.30
N LYS A 205 12.89 -47.09 -4.56
CA LYS A 205 13.85 -46.59 -3.55
C LYS A 205 13.32 -45.40 -2.77
N GLU A 206 12.31 -44.72 -3.31
CA GLU A 206 11.74 -43.51 -2.76
C GLU A 206 10.77 -43.84 -1.61
N ASP A 207 10.93 -43.16 -0.48
CA ASP A 207 9.96 -43.21 0.62
C ASP A 207 8.80 -42.24 0.31
N ILE A 208 7.79 -42.75 -0.40
CA ILE A 208 6.60 -41.99 -0.79
C ILE A 208 5.91 -41.37 0.44
N ARG A 209 5.94 -42.05 1.59
CA ARG A 209 5.30 -41.56 2.81
C ARG A 209 6.06 -40.37 3.37
N ALA A 210 7.39 -40.43 3.44
CA ALA A 210 8.21 -39.30 3.85
C ALA A 210 8.05 -38.11 2.90
N ILE A 211 8.11 -38.34 1.58
CA ILE A 211 7.95 -37.30 0.56
C ILE A 211 6.56 -36.64 0.67
N THR A 212 5.50 -37.43 0.85
CA THR A 212 4.15 -36.91 1.05
C THR A 212 4.06 -36.04 2.30
N LYS A 213 4.70 -36.48 3.40
CA LYS A 213 4.73 -35.74 4.66
C LYS A 213 5.45 -34.40 4.49
N ASP A 214 6.59 -34.39 3.80
CA ASP A 214 7.38 -33.18 3.55
C ASP A 214 6.63 -32.20 2.64
N ALA A 215 6.02 -32.70 1.56
CA ALA A 215 5.21 -31.89 0.66
C ALA A 215 3.99 -31.28 1.38
N ARG A 216 3.29 -32.07 2.21
CA ARG A 216 2.19 -31.58 3.05
C ARG A 216 2.64 -30.54 4.08
N SER A 217 3.77 -30.77 4.74
CA SER A 217 4.36 -29.83 5.70
C SER A 217 4.67 -28.48 5.03
N ALA A 218 5.30 -28.50 3.86
CA ALA A 218 5.59 -27.29 3.11
C ALA A 218 4.32 -26.55 2.66
N SER A 219 3.29 -27.26 2.18
CA SER A 219 2.00 -26.65 1.84
C SER A 219 1.29 -26.06 3.07
N LEU A 220 1.41 -26.70 4.24
CA LEU A 220 0.84 -26.18 5.48
C LEU A 220 1.52 -24.88 5.94
N LYS A 221 2.82 -24.71 5.67
CA LYS A 221 3.52 -23.45 5.91
C LYS A 221 2.98 -22.31 5.06
N ILE A 222 2.59 -22.58 3.81
CA ILE A 222 1.93 -21.58 2.95
C ILE A 222 0.61 -21.15 3.59
N LEU A 223 -0.21 -22.10 4.05
CA LEU A 223 -1.47 -21.81 4.73
C LEU A 223 -1.25 -20.98 6.01
N SER A 224 -0.26 -21.33 6.82
CA SER A 224 0.12 -20.58 8.03
C SER A 224 0.55 -19.14 7.71
N THR A 225 1.36 -18.97 6.67
CA THR A 225 1.87 -17.67 6.22
C THR A 225 0.73 -16.76 5.79
N LEU A 226 -0.24 -17.30 5.04
CA LEU A 226 -1.39 -16.56 4.50
C LEU A 226 -2.62 -16.54 5.42
N ALA A 227 -2.52 -17.05 6.65
CA ALA A 227 -3.61 -16.99 7.62
C ALA A 227 -3.75 -15.61 8.29
N ALA A 228 -2.65 -14.86 8.41
CA ALA A 228 -2.62 -13.57 9.11
C ALA A 228 -1.54 -12.63 8.57
N ILE A 229 -1.81 -11.33 8.69
CA ILE A 229 -0.90 -10.22 8.39
C ILE A 229 0.08 -10.03 9.57
N ARG A 230 1.39 -10.08 9.29
CA ARG A 230 2.47 -9.99 10.29
C ARG A 230 3.42 -8.80 10.05
N LEU A 231 2.83 -7.60 9.92
CA LEU A 231 3.59 -6.36 9.73
C LEU A 231 4.16 -5.78 11.02
N ASP A 232 3.58 -6.09 12.18
CA ASP A 232 3.92 -5.46 13.47
C ASP A 232 4.83 -6.32 14.37
N GLU A 233 5.45 -7.38 13.82
CA GLU A 233 6.38 -8.29 14.53
C GLU A 233 5.83 -8.98 15.78
N LYS A 234 4.51 -8.91 15.97
CA LYS A 234 3.82 -9.66 17.02
C LYS A 234 3.90 -11.14 16.70
N SER A 235 4.36 -11.92 17.67
CA SER A 235 4.31 -13.38 17.59
C SER A 235 2.85 -13.84 17.62
N ASP A 236 2.56 -14.87 16.83
CA ASP A 236 1.32 -15.62 16.90
C ASP A 236 1.61 -17.12 16.96
N ASN A 237 0.64 -17.87 17.46
CA ASN A 237 0.72 -19.33 17.56
C ASN A 237 0.06 -20.06 16.38
N ILE A 238 -0.20 -19.40 15.24
CA ILE A 238 -1.00 -19.99 14.15
C ILE A 238 -0.33 -21.24 13.58
N GLU A 239 0.98 -21.17 13.29
CA GLU A 239 1.71 -22.29 12.71
C GLU A 239 1.60 -23.54 13.58
N ASN A 240 1.95 -23.42 14.86
CA ASN A 240 1.90 -24.55 15.79
C ASN A 240 0.49 -25.12 15.93
N VAL A 241 -0.55 -24.27 15.95
CA VAL A 241 -1.94 -24.72 16.02
C VAL A 241 -2.34 -25.49 14.76
N LEU A 242 -1.97 -24.98 13.58
CA LEU A 242 -2.23 -25.66 12.31
C LEU A 242 -1.49 -26.99 12.22
N PHE A 243 -0.20 -27.02 12.55
CA PHE A 243 0.60 -28.23 12.53
C PHE A 243 0.06 -29.27 13.52
N SER A 244 -0.16 -28.92 14.79
CA SER A 244 -0.68 -29.87 15.79
C SER A 244 -2.07 -30.40 15.46
N SER A 245 -2.92 -29.61 14.80
CA SER A 245 -4.31 -30.00 14.52
C SER A 245 -4.50 -30.72 13.18
N LEU A 246 -3.63 -30.47 12.20
CA LEU A 246 -3.83 -30.91 10.81
C LEU A 246 -2.80 -31.94 10.32
N SER A 247 -1.62 -32.03 10.94
CA SER A 247 -0.56 -32.93 10.47
C SER A 247 -0.74 -34.40 10.93
N ASP A 248 -1.47 -34.64 12.03
CA ASP A 248 -1.73 -35.99 12.58
C ASP A 248 -3.02 -36.66 12.03
N GLY A 249 -3.68 -36.04 11.04
CA GLY A 249 -5.01 -36.47 10.57
C GLY A 249 -5.05 -37.55 9.49
N THR A 250 -3.90 -37.98 8.94
CA THR A 250 -3.92 -38.97 7.84
C THR A 250 -3.70 -40.39 8.35
N VAL A 251 -4.81 -41.14 8.33
CA VAL A 251 -5.03 -42.57 8.66
C VAL A 251 -5.51 -42.83 10.09
N SER A 252 -6.74 -42.43 10.39
CA SER A 252 -7.61 -43.20 11.28
C SER A 252 -8.79 -43.75 10.47
N VAL A 253 -8.60 -44.97 9.96
CA VAL A 253 -9.70 -45.94 9.87
C VAL A 253 -10.43 -45.90 11.23
N PRO A 254 -11.77 -45.88 11.30
CA PRO A 254 -12.48 -45.82 12.57
C PRO A 254 -12.28 -47.12 13.33
N SER A 255 -11.14 -47.24 14.04
CA SER A 255 -10.92 -48.28 15.02
C SER A 255 -11.59 -47.83 16.31
N SER A 256 -12.69 -48.49 16.63
CA SER A 256 -13.39 -48.39 17.89
C SER A 256 -12.46 -48.80 19.05
N LYS A 257 -12.12 -47.83 19.90
CA LYS A 257 -11.50 -47.86 21.26
C LYS A 257 -10.39 -46.80 21.26
N ASP A 258 -10.46 -45.69 21.99
CA ASP A 258 -10.71 -45.64 23.42
C ASP A 258 -11.23 -44.24 23.82
N ARG A 259 -12.18 -44.18 24.74
CA ARG A 259 -12.71 -42.92 25.28
C ARG A 259 -11.70 -42.32 26.26
N SER A 260 -10.81 -41.45 25.79
CA SER A 260 -10.15 -40.50 26.67
C SER A 260 -10.95 -39.20 26.69
N ILE A 261 -11.67 -39.01 27.79
CA ILE A 261 -12.42 -37.80 28.13
C ILE A 261 -11.40 -36.71 28.47
N GLY A 262 -11.01 -35.95 27.46
CA GLY A 262 -10.46 -34.61 27.58
C GLY A 262 -11.06 -33.82 26.44
N ALA A 263 -11.95 -32.88 26.73
CA ALA A 263 -12.55 -32.01 25.72
C ALA A 263 -11.45 -31.15 25.09
N SER A 264 -10.74 -31.72 24.12
CA SER A 264 -9.93 -30.98 23.16
C SER A 264 -10.92 -30.16 22.33
N SER A 265 -11.29 -29.00 22.86
CA SER A 265 -11.98 -27.97 22.10
C SER A 265 -11.25 -27.86 20.75
N ASP A 266 -11.95 -28.19 19.67
CA ASP A 266 -11.42 -28.13 18.31
C ASP A 266 -10.90 -26.71 18.09
N SER A 267 -9.58 -26.52 18.23
CA SER A 267 -8.93 -25.21 18.22
C SER A 267 -9.23 -24.46 16.90
N LEU A 268 -9.52 -25.22 15.85
CA LEU A 268 -9.90 -24.77 14.52
C LEU A 268 -11.41 -24.59 14.31
N ALA A 269 -12.25 -24.87 15.31
CA ALA A 269 -13.68 -24.53 15.28
C ALA A 269 -13.95 -23.06 15.65
N SER A 270 -12.92 -22.33 16.10
CA SER A 270 -13.02 -20.89 16.39
C SER A 270 -13.16 -20.07 15.11
N SER A 271 -13.98 -19.02 15.16
CA SER A 271 -14.06 -18.01 14.09
C SER A 271 -12.90 -17.01 14.10
N THR A 272 -12.09 -17.00 15.16
CA THR A 272 -11.00 -16.02 15.35
C THR A 272 -9.73 -16.66 15.92
N TRP A 273 -8.58 -16.05 15.63
CA TRP A 273 -7.29 -16.39 16.23
C TRP A 273 -7.12 -15.64 17.56
N LYS A 274 -6.67 -16.33 18.62
CA LYS A 274 -6.55 -15.74 19.97
C LYS A 274 -5.59 -14.54 20.05
N GLU A 275 -4.53 -14.54 19.25
CA GLU A 275 -3.43 -13.55 19.32
C GLU A 275 -3.40 -12.60 18.11
N VAL A 276 -4.34 -12.76 17.16
CA VAL A 276 -4.38 -11.96 15.93
C VAL A 276 -5.65 -11.14 15.89
N SER A 277 -5.51 -9.84 15.65
CA SER A 277 -6.66 -8.95 15.53
C SER A 277 -7.53 -9.30 14.31
N PRO A 278 -8.84 -9.00 14.32
CA PRO A 278 -9.71 -9.23 13.16
C PRO A 278 -9.22 -8.52 11.89
N LYS A 279 -8.64 -7.30 11.99
CA LYS A 279 -8.09 -6.56 10.84
C LYS A 279 -6.89 -7.28 10.20
N ALA A 280 -6.09 -7.96 11.01
CA ALA A 280 -4.92 -8.71 10.58
C ALA A 280 -5.25 -10.18 10.20
N THR A 281 -6.47 -10.64 10.41
CA THR A 281 -6.87 -12.00 10.03
C THR A 281 -7.17 -12.06 8.53
N LEU A 282 -6.49 -12.95 7.80
CA LEU A 282 -6.72 -13.21 6.39
C LEU A 282 -7.60 -14.44 6.18
N LEU A 283 -7.31 -15.52 6.93
CA LEU A 283 -8.06 -16.76 6.95
C LEU A 283 -8.37 -17.12 8.39
N THR A 284 -9.64 -17.39 8.67
CA THR A 284 -10.09 -17.87 9.98
C THR A 284 -9.66 -19.32 10.23
N PRO A 285 -9.57 -19.78 11.49
CA PRO A 285 -9.24 -21.17 11.79
C PRO A 285 -10.14 -22.20 11.07
N VAL A 286 -11.45 -21.92 11.00
CA VAL A 286 -12.42 -22.77 10.28
C VAL A 286 -12.14 -22.80 8.77
N GLN A 287 -11.78 -21.67 8.16
CA GLN A 287 -11.39 -21.63 6.75
C GLN A 287 -10.11 -22.42 6.50
N CYS A 288 -9.09 -22.28 7.36
CA CYS A 288 -7.86 -23.06 7.26
C CYS A 288 -8.15 -24.57 7.32
N LYS A 289 -9.03 -25.00 8.22
CA LYS A 289 -9.46 -26.40 8.32
C LYS A 289 -10.18 -26.89 7.06
N SER A 290 -11.07 -26.08 6.50
CA SER A 290 -11.79 -26.40 5.26
C SER A 290 -10.83 -26.50 4.06
N LEU A 291 -9.94 -25.51 3.91
CA LEU A 291 -8.91 -25.47 2.87
C LEU A 291 -7.98 -26.67 2.96
N TRP A 292 -7.56 -27.06 4.17
CA TRP A 292 -6.70 -28.23 4.37
C TRP A 292 -7.38 -29.53 3.95
N ARG A 293 -8.66 -29.70 4.28
CA ARG A 293 -9.45 -30.87 3.86
C ARG A 293 -9.55 -30.94 2.35
N GLN A 294 -9.88 -29.82 1.70
CA GLN A 294 -9.98 -29.73 0.25
C GLN A 294 -8.62 -30.03 -0.41
N PHE A 295 -7.55 -29.39 0.05
CA PHE A 295 -6.19 -29.64 -0.41
C PHE A 295 -5.79 -31.11 -0.30
N THR A 296 -6.09 -31.75 0.84
CA THR A 296 -5.75 -33.16 1.07
C THR A 296 -6.50 -34.07 0.11
N ALA A 297 -7.80 -33.84 -0.08
CA ALA A 297 -8.61 -34.62 -1.02
C ALA A 297 -8.14 -34.46 -2.48
N GLU A 298 -7.79 -33.24 -2.90
CA GLU A 298 -7.34 -32.97 -4.26
C GLU A 298 -5.92 -33.50 -4.56
N THR A 299 -5.08 -33.65 -3.54
CA THR A 299 -3.70 -34.18 -3.68
C THR A 299 -3.59 -35.69 -3.45
N GLU A 300 -4.59 -36.30 -2.80
CA GLU A 300 -4.61 -37.73 -2.49
C GLU A 300 -4.48 -38.62 -3.74
N TYR A 301 -5.11 -38.22 -4.84
CA TYR A 301 -5.00 -38.93 -6.11
C TYR A 301 -3.55 -39.06 -6.60
N SER A 302 -2.75 -37.99 -6.48
CA SER A 302 -1.33 -38.01 -6.89
C SER A 302 -0.51 -38.96 -6.02
N VAL A 303 -0.82 -39.03 -4.72
CA VAL A 303 -0.16 -39.95 -3.79
C VAL A 303 -0.51 -41.40 -4.13
N THR A 304 -1.78 -41.69 -4.37
CA THR A 304 -2.23 -43.04 -4.76
C THR A 304 -1.60 -43.49 -6.08
N GLN A 305 -1.53 -42.61 -7.08
CA GLN A 305 -0.84 -42.91 -8.34
C GLN A 305 0.64 -43.24 -8.14
N ALA A 306 1.35 -42.49 -7.29
CA ALA A 306 2.76 -42.76 -7.00
C ALA A 306 2.96 -44.15 -6.36
N ILE A 307 2.07 -44.53 -5.43
CA ILE A 307 2.11 -45.85 -4.79
C ILE A 307 1.87 -46.95 -5.83
N SER A 308 0.83 -46.83 -6.65
CA SER A 308 0.54 -47.82 -7.70
C SER A 308 1.66 -47.94 -8.74
N ALA A 309 2.28 -46.81 -9.13
CA ALA A 309 3.43 -46.82 -10.04
C ALA A 309 4.64 -47.54 -9.42
N GLN A 310 4.91 -47.29 -8.13
CA GLN A 310 6.00 -47.96 -7.43
C GLN A 310 5.76 -49.47 -7.26
N GLU A 311 4.52 -49.88 -6.99
CA GLU A 311 4.14 -51.29 -6.90
C GLU A 311 4.28 -52.00 -8.25
N ALA A 312 3.83 -51.37 -9.34
CA ALA A 312 3.99 -51.91 -10.69
C ALA A 312 5.47 -52.07 -11.07
N HIS A 313 6.32 -51.10 -10.73
CA HIS A 313 7.77 -51.19 -10.98
C HIS A 313 8.44 -52.31 -10.16
N LYS A 314 7.97 -52.59 -8.94
CA LYS A 314 8.49 -53.70 -8.12
C LYS A 314 8.06 -55.08 -8.64
N GLN A 315 7.00 -55.16 -9.42
CA GLN A 315 6.48 -56.41 -10.00
C GLN A 315 7.06 -56.73 -11.38
N SER A 316 7.73 -55.75 -12.02
CA SER A 316 8.47 -55.93 -13.29
C SER A 316 9.89 -56.43 -13.05
#